data_AF-A0A937X2Z8-F1
#
_entry.id   AF-A0A937X2Z8-F1
#
_cell.length_a   1.000
_cell.length_b   1.000
_cell.length_c   1.000
_cell.angle_alpha   90.00
_cell.angle_beta   90.00
_cell.angle_gamma   90.00
#
_symmetry.space_group_name_H-M   'P 1'
#
loop_
_entity.id
_entity.type
_entity.pdbx_description
1 polymer ?
#
loop_
_entity_poly.entity_id
_entity_poly.type
_entity_poly.pdbx_seq_one_letter_code
_entity_poly.pdbx_strand_id
1 'polypeptide(L)'
;RDGMSRGLGRLQPADLYDEPLEVFAPSGCAAMYRREVLDAVGTFDPDFFAYCEDMDLGMRARLAGWSCWYVPEARVYHHYSGTAGKYSPFKAYLVERNHLWLVVKLFPLRLILASPWYAFVRYALQAYGVFSGKGAAGKFASELPAYKLVVILFRAYWATLTRLPELIRKRRDLRKIVKVSRREILSWFDRFGISAMELALQD
;
A
#
# COMPACT_ATOMS: atom_id res chain seq x y z
N ARG A 1 11.39 -1.73 -3.43
CA ARG A 1 10.09 -1.36 -2.88
C ARG A 1 9.07 -2.08 -3.74
N ASP A 2 8.19 -2.86 -3.14
CA ASP A 2 7.34 -3.84 -3.81
C ASP A 2 5.85 -3.52 -3.67
N GLY A 3 5.52 -2.25 -3.42
CA GLY A 3 4.13 -1.79 -3.30
C GLY A 3 3.61 -1.75 -1.87
N MET A 4 4.25 -2.48 -0.96
CA MET A 4 3.84 -2.55 0.44
C MET A 4 3.82 -1.16 1.09
N SER A 5 2.71 -0.88 1.77
CA SER A 5 2.53 0.35 2.54
C SER A 5 2.01 0.05 3.95
N ARG A 6 2.29 0.98 4.87
CA ARG A 6 1.83 0.94 6.26
C ARG A 6 1.50 2.37 6.69
N GLY A 7 0.48 2.52 7.55
CA GLY A 7 0.13 3.82 8.10
C GLY A 7 1.25 4.36 8.97
N LEU A 8 1.59 5.65 8.77
CA LEU A 8 2.48 6.39 9.66
C LEU A 8 1.93 6.34 11.10
N GLY A 9 2.79 6.17 12.10
CA GLY A 9 2.39 6.14 13.51
C GLY A 9 1.58 4.91 13.92
N ARG A 10 1.48 3.89 13.07
CA ARG A 10 0.75 2.66 13.42
C ARG A 10 1.39 1.97 14.64
N LEU A 11 0.58 1.73 15.67
CA LEU A 11 0.98 1.19 16.98
C LEU A 11 1.92 2.12 17.78
N GLN A 12 1.98 3.39 17.43
CA GLN A 12 2.70 4.40 18.20
C GLN A 12 1.71 5.26 19.01
N PRO A 13 2.17 5.85 20.12
CA PRO A 13 1.39 6.82 20.89
C PRO A 13 0.99 8.04 20.04
N ALA A 14 -0.22 8.57 20.27
CA ALA A 14 -0.78 9.65 19.46
C ALA A 14 -0.14 11.02 19.73
N ASP A 15 0.40 11.22 20.94
CA ASP A 15 1.14 12.42 21.38
C ASP A 15 2.46 12.63 20.62
N LEU A 16 2.96 11.61 19.91
CA LEU A 16 4.06 11.78 18.96
C LEU A 16 3.65 12.52 17.67
N TYR A 17 2.35 12.78 17.49
CA TYR A 17 1.74 13.31 16.29
C TYR A 17 0.82 14.50 16.59
N ASP A 18 1.24 15.42 17.45
CA ASP A 18 0.45 16.62 17.80
C ASP A 18 0.65 17.80 16.84
N GLU A 19 1.57 17.70 15.88
CA GLU A 19 1.86 18.74 14.89
C GLU A 19 1.39 18.35 13.48
N PRO A 20 0.86 19.30 12.68
CA PRO A 20 0.56 19.06 11.29
C PRO A 20 1.81 18.64 10.51
N LEU A 21 1.70 17.57 9.73
CA LEU A 21 2.82 17.08 8.94
C LEU A 21 2.36 16.52 7.60
N GLU A 22 3.22 16.64 6.61
CA GLU A 22 2.96 16.12 5.28
C GLU A 22 3.08 14.59 5.27
N VAL A 23 2.03 13.90 4.83
CA VAL A 23 1.99 12.45 4.69
C VAL A 23 1.82 12.07 3.21
N PHE A 24 2.22 10.86 2.81
CA PHE A 24 2.18 10.50 1.39
C PHE A 24 0.75 10.50 0.82
N ALA A 25 -0.17 9.84 1.53
CA ALA A 25 -1.58 9.70 1.20
C ALA A 25 -2.39 9.54 2.50
N PRO A 26 -3.67 9.95 2.54
CA PRO A 26 -4.50 9.75 3.71
C PRO A 26 -5.03 8.31 3.76
N SER A 27 -5.41 7.84 4.94
CA SER A 27 -6.20 6.61 5.05
C SER A 27 -7.63 6.86 4.58
N GLY A 28 -8.19 5.97 3.77
CA GLY A 28 -9.57 6.08 3.29
C GLY A 28 -10.63 6.17 4.40
N CYS A 29 -10.31 5.70 5.61
CA CYS A 29 -11.21 5.78 6.77
C CYS A 29 -11.35 7.18 7.37
N ALA A 30 -10.38 8.07 7.12
CA ALA A 30 -10.34 9.43 7.66
C ALA A 30 -9.63 10.35 6.66
N ALA A 31 -10.26 10.56 5.50
CA ALA A 31 -9.73 11.39 4.43
C ALA A 31 -10.73 12.48 4.03
N MET A 32 -10.20 13.66 3.73
CA MET A 32 -10.93 14.74 3.07
C MET A 32 -10.19 15.12 1.79
N TYR A 33 -10.93 15.18 0.69
CA TYR A 33 -10.39 15.54 -0.62
C TYR A 33 -11.06 16.82 -1.11
N ARG A 34 -10.27 17.73 -1.69
CA ARG A 34 -10.83 18.86 -2.43
C ARG A 34 -11.53 18.32 -3.68
N ARG A 35 -12.66 18.90 -4.06
CA ARG A 35 -13.41 18.49 -5.28
C ARG A 35 -12.50 18.53 -6.52
N GLU A 36 -11.73 19.60 -6.68
CA GLU A 36 -10.78 19.78 -7.78
C GLU A 36 -9.71 18.67 -7.89
N VAL A 37 -9.35 18.01 -6.78
CA VAL A 37 -8.46 16.85 -6.81
C VAL A 37 -9.18 15.68 -7.49
N LEU A 38 -10.41 15.39 -7.06
CA LEU A 38 -11.21 14.29 -7.60
C LEU A 38 -11.60 14.53 -9.07
N ASP A 39 -11.90 15.78 -9.44
CA ASP A 39 -12.15 16.16 -10.83
C ASP A 39 -10.91 15.94 -11.71
N ALA A 40 -9.71 16.20 -11.17
CA ALA A 40 -8.47 16.05 -11.89
C ALA A 40 -7.99 14.60 -12.03
N VAL A 41 -8.16 13.77 -10.99
CA VAL A 41 -7.56 12.42 -10.95
C VAL A 41 -8.56 11.27 -10.94
N GLY A 42 -9.85 11.56 -10.78
CA GLY A 42 -10.92 10.57 -10.59
C GLY A 42 -11.02 10.08 -9.14
N THR A 43 -12.06 9.29 -8.86
CA THR A 43 -12.34 8.70 -7.54
C THR A 43 -11.56 7.40 -7.31
N PHE A 44 -12.00 6.54 -6.38
CA PHE A 44 -11.37 5.22 -6.16
C PHE A 44 -11.45 4.33 -7.41
N ASP A 45 -10.39 3.56 -7.64
CA ASP A 45 -10.39 2.55 -8.70
C ASP A 45 -11.17 1.31 -8.21
N PRO A 46 -12.34 1.00 -8.82
CA PRO A 46 -13.23 -0.04 -8.31
C PRO A 46 -12.62 -1.44 -8.37
N ASP A 47 -11.59 -1.68 -9.19
CA ASP A 47 -10.95 -2.99 -9.29
C ASP A 47 -10.27 -3.39 -7.97
N PHE A 48 -9.77 -2.41 -7.21
CA PHE A 48 -9.13 -2.66 -5.93
C PHE A 48 -10.10 -3.27 -4.93
N PHE A 49 -11.39 -2.92 -5.02
CA PHE A 49 -12.48 -3.31 -4.12
C PHE A 49 -12.28 -2.87 -2.66
N ALA A 50 -11.21 -3.32 -2.02
CA ALA A 50 -10.76 -2.92 -0.69
C ALA A 50 -9.25 -3.13 -0.53
N TYR A 51 -8.65 -2.35 0.36
CA TYR A 51 -7.21 -2.22 0.61
C TYR A 51 -6.45 -1.58 -0.57
N CYS A 52 -5.60 -0.60 -0.27
CA CYS A 52 -4.76 0.14 -1.24
C CYS A 52 -5.53 1.03 -2.24
N GLU A 53 -6.85 1.08 -2.22
CA GLU A 53 -7.63 2.03 -3.03
C GLU A 53 -7.33 3.49 -2.65
N ASP A 54 -7.08 3.73 -1.37
CA ASP A 54 -6.69 5.01 -0.82
C ASP A 54 -5.26 5.39 -1.23
N MET A 55 -4.33 4.44 -1.20
CA MET A 55 -2.97 4.60 -1.69
C MET A 55 -2.93 4.85 -3.21
N ASP A 56 -3.77 4.17 -3.99
CA ASP A 56 -3.91 4.41 -5.43
C ASP A 56 -4.37 5.85 -5.70
N LEU A 57 -5.43 6.30 -5.02
CA LEU A 57 -5.95 7.65 -5.16
C LEU A 57 -4.94 8.70 -4.68
N GLY A 58 -4.30 8.48 -3.53
CA GLY A 58 -3.28 9.37 -2.99
C GLY A 58 -2.08 9.51 -3.91
N MET A 59 -1.57 8.41 -4.48
CA MET A 59 -0.46 8.45 -5.43
C MET A 59 -0.85 9.12 -6.76
N ARG A 60 -2.09 8.94 -7.24
CA ARG A 60 -2.60 9.70 -8.40
C ARG A 60 -2.68 11.20 -8.10
N ALA A 61 -3.17 11.59 -6.93
CA ALA A 61 -3.20 12.99 -6.51
C ALA A 61 -1.78 13.59 -6.45
N ARG A 62 -0.82 12.84 -5.87
CA ARG A 62 0.61 13.20 -5.85
C ARG A 62 1.17 13.38 -7.26
N LEU A 63 0.87 12.47 -8.18
CA LEU A 63 1.27 12.59 -9.58
C LEU A 63 0.69 13.86 -10.23
N ALA A 64 -0.52 14.26 -9.86
CA ALA A 64 -1.15 15.50 -10.32
C ALA A 64 -0.69 16.77 -9.58
N GLY A 65 0.35 16.68 -8.75
CA GLY A 65 0.98 17.83 -8.08
C GLY A 65 0.32 18.22 -6.75
N TRP A 66 -0.59 17.41 -6.21
CA TRP A 66 -1.21 17.66 -4.92
C TRP A 66 -0.39 17.07 -3.77
N SER A 67 -0.40 17.74 -2.62
CA SER A 67 0.15 17.21 -1.36
C SER A 67 -0.97 16.73 -0.44
N CYS A 68 -0.59 15.93 0.56
CA CYS A 68 -1.50 15.46 1.60
C CYS A 68 -0.91 15.79 2.97
N TRP A 69 -1.76 16.31 3.85
CA TRP A 69 -1.40 16.77 5.18
C TRP A 69 -2.23 16.04 6.22
N TYR A 70 -1.56 15.59 7.27
CA TYR A 70 -2.19 15.13 8.49
C TYR A 70 -2.54 16.35 9.37
N VAL A 71 -3.74 16.32 9.95
CA VAL A 71 -4.30 17.41 10.77
C VAL A 71 -4.60 16.84 12.17
N PRO A 72 -3.77 17.14 13.19
CA PRO A 72 -3.83 16.48 14.50
C PRO A 72 -5.13 16.77 15.28
N GLU A 73 -5.79 17.89 15.00
CA GLU A 73 -7.06 18.29 15.60
C GLU A 73 -8.25 17.47 15.07
N ALA A 74 -8.13 16.90 13.87
CA ALA A 74 -9.19 16.11 13.23
C ALA A 74 -9.09 14.61 13.64
N ARG A 75 -9.70 14.26 14.77
CA ARG A 75 -9.60 12.91 15.36
C ARG A 75 -10.75 12.00 14.94
N VAL A 76 -10.41 10.82 14.41
CA VAL A 76 -11.38 9.76 14.03
C VAL A 76 -10.98 8.45 14.69
N TYR A 77 -11.92 7.79 15.36
CA TYR A 77 -11.71 6.46 15.94
C TYR A 77 -12.10 5.38 14.93
N HIS A 78 -11.12 4.58 14.50
CA HIS A 78 -11.32 3.50 13.55
C HIS A 78 -11.24 2.14 14.24
N HIS A 79 -12.33 1.36 14.19
CA HIS A 79 -12.34 -0.03 14.64
C HIS A 79 -11.61 -0.94 13.63
N TYR A 80 -10.29 -0.97 13.77
CA TYR A 80 -9.39 -1.57 12.79
C TYR A 80 -9.66 -3.06 12.56
N SER A 81 -9.84 -3.45 11.29
CA SER A 81 -10.15 -4.82 10.87
C SER A 81 -11.49 -5.37 11.39
N GLY A 82 -12.45 -4.49 11.71
CA GLY A 82 -13.77 -4.89 12.22
C GLY A 82 -14.55 -5.82 11.29
N THR A 83 -14.49 -5.61 9.96
CA THR A 83 -15.25 -6.43 9.00
C THR A 83 -14.54 -7.70 8.58
N ALA A 84 -13.27 -7.60 8.18
CA ALA A 84 -12.54 -8.72 7.59
C ALA A 84 -11.73 -9.54 8.59
N GLY A 85 -11.55 -9.08 9.83
CA GLY A 85 -10.66 -9.70 10.80
C GLY A 85 -9.17 -9.40 10.56
N LYS A 86 -8.35 -9.52 11.62
CA LYS A 86 -6.93 -9.16 11.59
C LYS A 86 -6.09 -10.10 10.70
N TYR A 87 -6.34 -11.41 10.76
CA TYR A 87 -5.56 -12.45 10.06
C TYR A 87 -6.41 -13.24 9.03
N SER A 88 -7.27 -12.55 8.30
CA SER A 88 -8.11 -13.19 7.28
C SER A 88 -7.35 -13.53 5.99
N PRO A 89 -7.49 -14.75 5.44
CA PRO A 89 -6.96 -15.11 4.13
C PRO A 89 -7.47 -14.22 3.01
N PHE A 90 -8.72 -13.77 3.09
CA PHE A 90 -9.33 -12.88 2.11
C PHE A 90 -8.65 -11.51 2.13
N LYS A 91 -8.45 -10.95 3.32
CA LYS A 91 -7.69 -9.71 3.50
C LYS A 91 -6.25 -9.84 3.00
N ALA A 92 -5.55 -10.90 3.40
CA ALA A 92 -4.17 -11.14 2.99
C ALA A 92 -4.03 -11.24 1.45
N TYR A 93 -4.97 -11.93 0.79
CA TYR A 93 -5.04 -12.00 -0.66
C TYR A 93 -5.26 -10.64 -1.32
N LEU A 94 -6.25 -9.86 -0.87
CA LEU A 94 -6.52 -8.54 -1.44
C LEU A 94 -5.35 -7.59 -1.24
N VAL A 95 -4.76 -7.55 -0.04
CA VAL A 95 -3.59 -6.72 0.26
C VAL A 95 -2.42 -7.06 -0.66
N GLU A 96 -2.06 -8.34 -0.78
CA GLU A 96 -0.93 -8.75 -1.64
C GLU A 96 -1.20 -8.45 -3.12
N ARG A 97 -2.37 -8.83 -3.63
CA ARG A 97 -2.78 -8.55 -5.01
C ARG A 97 -2.74 -7.05 -5.32
N ASN A 98 -3.30 -6.23 -4.43
CA ASN A 98 -3.44 -4.81 -4.68
C ASN A 98 -2.09 -4.06 -4.58
N HIS A 99 -1.16 -4.51 -3.74
CA HIS A 99 0.21 -3.97 -3.76
C HIS A 99 0.91 -4.25 -5.10
N LEU A 100 0.77 -5.46 -5.66
CA LEU A 100 1.30 -5.76 -6.99
C LEU A 100 0.68 -4.85 -8.06
N TRP A 101 -0.62 -4.59 -7.97
CA TRP A 101 -1.32 -3.70 -8.89
C TRP A 101 -0.85 -2.25 -8.76
N LEU A 102 -0.62 -1.74 -7.54
CA LEU A 102 -0.01 -0.43 -7.32
C LEU A 102 1.37 -0.33 -7.99
N VAL A 103 2.22 -1.35 -7.83
CA VAL A 103 3.56 -1.37 -8.44
C VAL A 103 3.44 -1.24 -9.96
N VAL A 104 2.65 -2.11 -10.60
CA VAL A 104 2.49 -2.09 -12.05
C VAL A 104 1.89 -0.75 -12.51
N LYS A 105 0.83 -0.27 -11.84
CA LYS A 105 0.06 0.89 -12.26
C LYS A 105 0.81 2.21 -12.05
N LEU A 106 1.51 2.38 -10.92
CA LEU A 106 1.98 3.70 -10.46
C LEU A 106 3.50 3.83 -10.29
N PHE A 107 4.25 2.74 -10.07
CA PHE A 107 5.67 2.88 -9.73
C PHE A 107 6.52 3.23 -10.96
N PRO A 108 7.60 4.00 -10.84
CA PRO A 108 8.58 4.19 -11.91
C PRO A 108 9.15 2.86 -12.42
N LEU A 109 9.44 2.76 -13.72
CA LEU A 109 9.87 1.50 -14.36
C LEU A 109 11.07 0.86 -13.64
N ARG A 110 12.05 1.66 -13.20
CA ARG A 110 13.21 1.15 -12.44
C ARG A 110 12.82 0.42 -11.16
N LEU A 111 11.77 0.89 -10.47
CA LEU A 111 11.29 0.27 -9.24
C LEU A 111 10.40 -0.94 -9.53
N ILE A 112 9.69 -0.96 -10.66
CA ILE A 112 8.99 -2.16 -11.13
C ILE A 112 9.99 -3.29 -11.40
N LEU A 113 11.06 -3.00 -12.14
CA LEU A 113 12.11 -3.98 -12.46
C LEU A 113 12.84 -4.47 -11.21
N ALA A 114 13.05 -3.59 -10.22
CA ALA A 114 13.63 -3.99 -8.94
C ALA A 114 12.64 -4.70 -8.01
N SER A 115 11.32 -4.55 -8.23
CA SER A 115 10.29 -5.03 -7.29
C SER A 115 10.37 -6.53 -6.97
N PRO A 116 10.72 -7.45 -7.90
CA PRO A 116 10.86 -8.87 -7.58
C PRO A 116 11.93 -9.14 -6.52
N TRP A 117 13.04 -8.40 -6.52
CA TRP A 117 14.08 -8.53 -5.51
C TRP A 117 13.58 -8.11 -4.12
N TYR A 118 12.85 -7.00 -4.03
CA TYR A 118 12.30 -6.55 -2.76
C TYR A 118 11.20 -7.48 -2.23
N ALA A 119 10.37 -8.01 -3.13
CA ALA A 119 9.37 -9.02 -2.79
C ALA A 119 10.06 -10.28 -2.25
N PHE A 120 11.12 -10.75 -2.93
CA PHE A 120 11.92 -11.88 -2.46
C PHE A 120 12.46 -11.66 -1.04
N VAL A 121 13.11 -10.52 -0.78
CA VAL A 121 13.63 -10.18 0.56
C VAL A 121 12.51 -10.15 1.60
N ARG A 122 11.37 -9.53 1.29
CA ARG A 122 10.21 -9.51 2.19
C ARG A 122 9.69 -10.91 2.47
N TYR A 123 9.51 -11.75 1.46
CA TYR A 123 9.02 -13.11 1.64
C TYR A 123 9.99 -13.96 2.46
N ALA A 124 11.29 -13.78 2.29
CA ALA A 124 12.29 -14.45 3.13
C ALA A 124 12.17 -14.01 4.61
N LEU A 125 11.98 -12.71 4.87
CA LEU A 125 11.75 -12.19 6.22
C LEU A 125 10.40 -12.67 6.80
N GLN A 126 9.36 -12.75 5.98
CA GLN A 126 8.06 -13.29 6.41
C GLN A 126 8.14 -14.79 6.71
N ALA A 127 8.88 -15.56 5.92
CA ALA A 127 9.14 -16.97 6.20
C ALA A 127 9.90 -17.13 7.53
N TYR A 128 10.92 -16.31 7.78
CA TYR A 128 11.56 -16.24 9.09
C TYR A 128 10.57 -15.87 10.21
N GLY A 129 9.68 -14.92 9.97
CA GLY A 129 8.59 -14.54 10.88
C GLY A 129 7.65 -15.70 11.21
N VAL A 130 7.33 -16.55 10.23
CA VAL A 130 6.54 -17.78 10.42
C VAL A 130 7.24 -18.74 11.38
N PHE A 131 8.54 -19.01 11.18
CA PHE A 131 9.29 -19.93 12.05
C PHE A 131 9.58 -19.36 13.44
N SER A 132 9.73 -18.04 13.55
CA SER A 132 10.02 -17.36 14.82
C SER A 132 8.78 -16.91 15.58
N GLY A 133 7.58 -17.06 15.02
CA GLY A 133 6.31 -16.58 15.58
C GLY A 133 6.18 -15.05 15.61
N LYS A 134 7.05 -14.31 14.91
CA LYS A 134 7.09 -12.84 14.93
C LYS A 134 6.37 -12.22 13.73
N GLY A 135 5.81 -11.03 13.96
CA GLY A 135 5.16 -10.22 12.94
C GLY A 135 3.85 -10.82 12.40
N ALA A 136 3.29 -10.16 11.40
CA ALA A 136 1.99 -10.53 10.85
C ALA A 136 1.96 -11.96 10.26
N ALA A 137 3.07 -12.40 9.65
CA ALA A 137 3.17 -13.74 9.07
C ALA A 137 3.22 -14.85 10.14
N GLY A 138 3.95 -14.63 11.25
CA GLY A 138 3.98 -15.53 12.39
C GLY A 138 2.60 -15.70 13.03
N LYS A 139 1.90 -14.58 13.28
CA LYS A 139 0.53 -14.61 13.85
C LYS A 139 -0.47 -15.26 12.90
N PHE A 140 -0.38 -15.00 11.61
CA PHE A 140 -1.20 -15.71 10.62
C PHE A 140 -0.95 -17.22 10.64
N ALA A 141 0.32 -17.64 10.75
CA ALA A 141 0.69 -19.05 10.81
C ALA A 141 0.28 -19.74 12.14
N SER A 142 0.09 -18.97 13.22
CA SER A 142 -0.49 -19.50 14.46
C SER A 142 -2.00 -19.76 14.37
N GLU A 143 -2.70 -19.06 13.48
CA GLU A 143 -4.15 -19.24 13.29
C GLU A 143 -4.49 -20.17 12.11
N LEU A 144 -3.59 -20.28 11.13
CA LEU A 144 -3.82 -21.00 9.88
C LEU A 144 -2.56 -21.73 9.38
N PRO A 145 -2.71 -22.85 8.65
CA PRO A 145 -1.57 -23.55 8.08
C PRO A 145 -0.73 -22.66 7.17
N ALA A 146 0.60 -22.69 7.34
CA ALA A 146 1.55 -21.83 6.62
C ALA A 146 1.45 -21.96 5.08
N TYR A 147 1.08 -23.13 4.54
CA TYR A 147 0.90 -23.32 3.09
C TYR A 147 -0.18 -22.39 2.50
N LYS A 148 -1.15 -21.93 3.30
CA LYS A 148 -2.17 -20.96 2.84
C LYS A 148 -1.53 -19.64 2.43
N LEU A 149 -0.43 -19.21 3.06
CA LEU A 149 0.32 -18.03 2.63
C LEU A 149 0.87 -18.24 1.21
N VAL A 150 1.46 -19.40 0.93
CA VAL A 150 1.97 -19.73 -0.42
C VAL A 150 0.84 -19.72 -1.46
N VAL A 151 -0.31 -20.31 -1.14
CA VAL A 151 -1.49 -20.29 -2.01
C VAL A 151 -1.99 -18.85 -2.26
N ILE A 152 -2.02 -18.02 -1.23
CA ILE A 152 -2.40 -16.60 -1.33
C ILE A 152 -1.45 -15.86 -2.28
N LEU A 153 -0.13 -16.01 -2.09
CA LEU A 153 0.87 -15.39 -2.96
C LEU A 153 0.67 -15.83 -4.41
N PHE A 154 0.57 -17.14 -4.67
CA PHE A 154 0.35 -17.67 -6.01
C PHE A 154 -0.90 -17.06 -6.66
N ARG A 155 -2.03 -17.02 -5.94
CA ARG A 155 -3.28 -16.43 -6.43
C ARG A 155 -3.13 -14.93 -6.72
N ALA A 156 -2.41 -14.18 -5.88
CA ALA A 156 -2.18 -12.75 -6.07
C ALA A 156 -1.36 -12.45 -7.34
N TYR A 157 -0.28 -13.20 -7.56
CA TYR A 157 0.52 -13.09 -8.78
C TYR A 157 -0.27 -13.53 -10.02
N TRP A 158 -0.99 -14.64 -9.95
CA TRP A 158 -1.83 -15.10 -11.06
C TRP A 158 -2.90 -14.06 -11.44
N ALA A 159 -3.60 -13.50 -10.45
CA ALA A 159 -4.58 -12.42 -10.68
C ALA A 159 -3.94 -11.16 -11.27
N THR A 160 -2.69 -10.86 -10.93
CA THR A 160 -1.93 -9.74 -11.51
C THR A 160 -1.55 -10.00 -12.96
N LEU A 161 -1.10 -11.22 -13.29
CA LEU A 161 -0.75 -11.59 -14.66
C LEU A 161 -1.96 -11.54 -15.58
N THR A 162 -3.12 -12.05 -15.14
CA THR A 162 -4.36 -12.03 -15.95
C THR A 162 -4.88 -10.61 -16.20
N ARG A 163 -4.67 -9.68 -15.25
CA ARG A 163 -5.07 -8.26 -15.37
C ARG A 163 -3.96 -7.35 -15.89
N LEU A 164 -2.79 -7.88 -16.24
CA LEU A 164 -1.63 -7.08 -16.64
C LEU A 164 -1.91 -6.14 -17.83
N PRO A 165 -2.60 -6.55 -18.91
CA PRO A 165 -2.92 -5.64 -20.02
C PRO A 165 -3.75 -4.42 -19.58
N GLU A 166 -4.72 -4.65 -18.69
CA GLU A 166 -5.56 -3.59 -18.14
C GLU A 166 -4.76 -2.63 -17.25
N LEU A 167 -3.92 -3.16 -16.37
CA LEU A 167 -3.06 -2.34 -15.51
C LEU A 167 -2.09 -1.48 -16.32
N ILE A 168 -1.54 -2.03 -17.41
CA ILE A 168 -0.69 -1.29 -18.35
C ILE A 168 -1.47 -0.17 -19.06
N ARG A 169 -2.71 -0.45 -19.48
CA ARG A 169 -3.59 0.57 -20.07
C ARG A 169 -3.85 1.71 -19.08
N LYS A 170 -4.27 1.38 -17.84
CA LYS A 170 -4.48 2.35 -16.77
C LYS A 170 -3.23 3.18 -16.50
N ARG A 171 -2.05 2.55 -16.42
CA ARG A 171 -0.76 3.24 -16.29
C ARG A 171 -0.49 4.24 -17.41
N ARG A 172 -0.83 3.90 -18.66
CA ARG A 172 -0.66 4.82 -19.80
C ARG A 172 -1.59 6.02 -19.67
N ASP A 173 -2.83 5.80 -19.24
CA ASP A 173 -3.80 6.88 -19.03
C ASP A 173 -3.36 7.87 -17.96
N LEU A 174 -2.66 7.40 -16.92
CA LEU A 174 -2.13 8.29 -15.87
C LEU A 174 -1.17 9.37 -16.40
N ARG A 175 -0.52 9.17 -17.55
CA ARG A 175 0.36 10.18 -18.15
C ARG A 175 -0.33 11.52 -18.39
N LYS A 176 -1.65 11.50 -18.57
CA LYS A 176 -2.49 12.70 -18.79
C LYS A 176 -2.56 13.60 -17.55
N ILE A 177 -2.39 13.02 -16.36
CA ILE A 177 -2.52 13.76 -15.09
C ILE A 177 -1.17 14.06 -14.43
N VAL A 178 -0.05 13.52 -14.92
CA VAL A 178 1.26 13.73 -14.30
C VAL A 178 1.72 15.18 -14.48
N LYS A 179 1.92 15.88 -13.37
CA LYS A 179 2.46 17.26 -13.31
C LYS A 179 3.82 17.35 -12.61
N VAL A 180 4.31 16.26 -12.04
CA VAL A 180 5.55 16.20 -11.26
C VAL A 180 6.71 15.58 -12.04
N SER A 181 7.95 15.91 -11.64
CA SER A 181 9.14 15.38 -12.30
C SER A 181 9.43 13.93 -11.90
N ARG A 182 10.17 13.19 -12.73
CA ARG A 182 10.66 11.84 -12.35
C ARG A 182 11.51 11.87 -11.08
N ARG A 183 12.33 12.91 -10.87
CA ARG A 183 13.18 13.03 -9.68
C ARG A 183 12.33 13.16 -8.42
N GLU A 184 11.26 13.93 -8.49
CA GLU A 184 10.30 14.11 -7.40
C GLU A 184 9.54 12.81 -7.09
N ILE A 185 9.06 12.09 -8.12
CA ILE A 185 8.42 10.79 -7.90
C ILE A 185 9.36 9.84 -7.15
N LEU A 186 10.65 9.88 -7.48
CA LEU A 186 11.65 9.03 -6.87
C LEU A 186 11.99 9.45 -5.44
N SER A 187 11.99 10.74 -5.13
CA SER A 187 12.26 11.22 -3.77
C SER A 187 11.14 10.86 -2.79
N TRP A 188 9.89 10.68 -3.26
CA TRP A 188 8.79 10.22 -2.39
C TRP A 188 9.07 8.88 -1.76
N PHE A 189 9.72 7.99 -2.52
CA PHE A 189 10.12 6.72 -1.99
C PHE A 189 11.10 6.98 -0.83
N ASP A 190 12.16 7.75 -1.02
CA ASP A 190 13.13 7.98 0.06
C ASP A 190 12.52 8.71 1.27
N ARG A 191 11.61 9.66 1.04
CA ARG A 191 10.97 10.47 2.08
C ARG A 191 9.87 9.76 2.87
N PHE A 192 9.03 8.96 2.20
CA PHE A 192 7.85 8.31 2.81
C PHE A 192 7.97 6.79 2.83
N GLY A 193 9.16 6.28 2.51
CA GLY A 193 9.45 4.86 2.44
C GLY A 193 9.51 4.18 3.78
N ILE A 194 9.09 2.93 3.79
CA ILE A 194 9.30 2.01 4.89
C ILE A 194 10.31 0.92 4.48
N SER A 195 11.16 0.50 5.41
CA SER A 195 12.14 -0.55 5.15
C SER A 195 11.49 -1.94 5.13
N ALA A 196 12.10 -2.90 4.43
CA ALA A 196 11.60 -4.28 4.40
C ALA A 196 11.62 -4.94 5.79
N MET A 197 12.60 -4.57 6.63
CA MET A 197 12.72 -5.05 8.00
C MET A 197 11.54 -4.58 8.86
N GLU A 198 11.23 -3.28 8.80
CA GLU A 198 10.11 -2.68 9.53
C GLU A 198 8.76 -3.24 9.04
N LEU A 199 8.61 -3.44 7.73
CA LEU A 199 7.42 -4.09 7.16
C LEU A 199 7.21 -5.52 7.64
N ALA A 200 8.28 -6.31 7.76
CA ALA A 200 8.18 -7.75 8.02
C ALA A 200 8.07 -8.10 9.52
N LEU A 201 8.76 -7.35 10.39
CA LEU A 201 8.91 -7.70 11.81
C LEU A 201 8.03 -6.89 12.77
N GLN A 202 7.38 -5.82 12.30
CA GLN A 202 6.49 -5.01 13.13
C GLN A 202 5.06 -5.58 13.12
N ASP A 203 4.47 -5.76 14.30
CA ASP A 203 3.18 -6.43 14.54
C ASP A 203 1.95 -5.76 13.91
#